data_AF-A0A941IAH5-F1
#
_entry.id   AF-A0A941IAH5-F1
#
_cell.length_a   1.000
_cell.length_b   1.000
_cell.length_c   1.000
_cell.angle_alpha   90.00
_cell.angle_beta   90.00
_cell.angle_gamma   90.00
#
_symmetry.space_group_name_H-M   'P 1'
#
loop_
_entity.id
_entity.type
_entity.pdbx_description
1 polymer ?
#
loop_
_entity_poly.entity_id
_entity_poly.type
_entity_poly.pdbx_seq_one_letter_code
_entity_poly.pdbx_strand_id
1 'polypeptide(L)' 'STGDATGDRPGMTDFVGRAKFDAWAALKGTTQEAAMQQYVDLITSLKA' A
#
# COMPACT_ATOMS: atom_id res chain seq x y z
N SER A 1 -5.33 1.95 11.24
CA SER A 1 -4.95 1.40 9.93
C SER A 1 -4.90 -0.12 10.05
N THR A 2 -5.46 -0.84 9.09
CA THR A 2 -5.70 -2.29 9.20
C THR A 2 -4.41 -3.15 9.14
N GLY A 3 -3.24 -2.55 8.90
CA GLY A 3 -1.96 -3.25 8.83
C GLY A 3 -1.77 -3.96 7.49
N ASP A 4 -1.49 -5.25 7.54
CA ASP A 4 -1.27 -6.11 6.37
C ASP A 4 -2.51 -6.23 5.47
N ALA A 5 -2.29 -6.50 4.19
CA ALA A 5 -3.36 -6.74 3.23
C ALA A 5 -4.22 -7.96 3.62
N THR A 6 -5.54 -7.77 3.68
CA THR A 6 -6.52 -8.80 3.97
C THR A 6 -7.55 -8.92 2.85
N GLY A 7 -8.02 -10.14 2.56
CA GLY A 7 -8.99 -10.42 1.51
C GLY A 7 -8.37 -11.03 0.24
N ASP A 8 -9.22 -11.36 -0.73
CA ASP A 8 -8.79 -11.99 -1.97
C ASP A 8 -8.24 -10.96 -2.96
N ARG A 9 -7.20 -11.38 -3.70
CA ARG A 9 -6.63 -10.57 -4.78
C ARG A 9 -7.68 -10.37 -5.89
N PRO A 10 -7.98 -9.13 -6.31
CA PRO A 10 -8.93 -8.88 -7.40
C PRO A 10 -8.55 -9.57 -8.71
N GLY A 11 -9.58 -9.95 -9.47
CA GLY A 11 -9.44 -10.67 -10.74
C GLY A 11 -8.75 -9.85 -11.84
N MET A 12 -8.27 -10.52 -12.88
CA MET A 12 -7.47 -9.90 -13.96
C MET A 12 -8.21 -8.80 -14.74
N THR A 13 -9.54 -8.75 -14.68
CA THR A 13 -10.37 -7.73 -15.32
C THR A 13 -10.46 -6.44 -14.51
N ASP A 14 -10.15 -6.49 -13.21
CA ASP A 14 -10.04 -5.32 -12.34
C ASP A 14 -8.57 -4.94 -12.13
N PHE A 15 -7.99 -4.32 -13.15
CA PHE A 15 -6.58 -3.93 -13.14
C PHE A 15 -6.24 -2.96 -12.00
N VAL A 16 -7.15 -2.04 -11.67
CA VAL A 16 -6.92 -1.01 -10.65
C VAL A 16 -7.01 -1.61 -9.26
N GLY A 17 -8.04 -2.40 -8.98
CA GLY A 17 -8.18 -3.10 -7.71
C GLY A 17 -7.01 -4.05 -7.47
N ARG A 18 -6.60 -4.78 -8.52
CA ARG A 18 -5.44 -5.67 -8.44
C ARG A 18 -4.14 -4.94 -8.17
N ALA A 19 -3.88 -3.83 -8.86
CA ALA A 19 -2.68 -3.02 -8.63
C ALA A 19 -2.64 -2.45 -7.21
N LYS A 20 -3.78 -1.95 -6.69
CA LYS A 20 -3.87 -1.45 -5.31
C LYS A 20 -3.65 -2.56 -4.28
N PHE A 21 -4.27 -3.73 -4.50
CA PHE A 21 -4.07 -4.88 -3.62
C PHE A 21 -2.62 -5.35 -3.63
N ASP A 22 -2.01 -5.47 -4.81
CA ASP A 22 -0.62 -5.91 -4.96
C ASP A 22 0.34 -4.92 -4.28
N ALA A 23 0.12 -3.61 -4.42
CA ALA A 23 0.90 -2.58 -3.74
C ALA A 23 0.74 -2.66 -2.21
N TRP A 24 -0.47 -2.89 -1.71
CA TRP A 24 -0.71 -3.06 -0.27
C TRP A 24 -0.08 -4.36 0.27
N ALA A 25 -0.20 -5.47 -0.47
CA ALA A 25 0.39 -6.75 -0.12
C ALA A 25 1.93 -6.72 -0.13
N ALA A 26 2.54 -5.90 -1.00
CA ALA A 26 3.99 -5.68 -1.00
C ALA A 26 4.52 -4.99 0.26
N LEU A 27 3.66 -4.28 1.00
CA LEU A 27 4.00 -3.61 2.26
C LEU A 27 3.76 -4.49 3.50
N LYS A 28 3.45 -5.78 3.31
CA LYS A 28 3.21 -6.71 4.41
C LYS A 28 4.38 -6.75 5.39
N GLY A 29 4.09 -6.70 6.69
CA GLY A 29 5.08 -6.70 7.76
C GLY A 29 5.69 -5.33 8.07
N THR A 30 5.25 -4.28 7.36
CA THR A 30 5.63 -2.90 7.69
C THR A 30 4.91 -2.49 8.98
N THR A 31 5.66 -1.99 9.97
CA THR A 31 5.04 -1.47 11.19
C THR A 31 4.26 -0.19 10.89
N GLN A 32 3.34 0.16 11.79
CA GLN A 32 2.52 1.34 11.60
C GLN A 32 3.37 2.62 11.53
N GLU A 33 4.41 2.70 12.35
CA GLU A 33 5.35 3.83 12.41
C GLU A 33 6.14 3.95 11.10
N ALA A 34 6.66 2.82 10.59
CA ALA A 34 7.38 2.80 9.32
C ALA A 34 6.50 3.22 8.14
N ALA A 35 5.24 2.76 8.10
CA ALA A 35 4.28 3.14 7.07
C ALA A 35 3.94 4.64 7.11
N MET A 36 3.82 5.23 8.31
CA MET A 36 3.61 6.66 8.47
C MET A 36 4.81 7.48 7.96
N GLN A 37 6.03 7.05 8.29
CA GLN A 37 7.24 7.75 7.82
C GLN A 37 7.36 7.70 6.30
N GLN A 38 7.16 6.54 5.69
CA GLN A 38 7.17 6.39 4.22
C GLN A 38 6.15 7.31 3.53
N TYR A 39 4.98 7.50 4.14
CA TYR A 39 3.97 8.42 3.62
C TYR A 39 4.45 9.89 3.68
N VAL A 40 5.07 10.30 4.78
CA VAL A 40 5.65 11.64 4.94
C VAL A 40 6.74 11.87 3.90
N ASP A 41 7.64 10.90 3.71
CA ASP A 41 8.73 10.98 2.74
C ASP A 41 8.20 11.10 1.31
N LEU A 42 7.18 10.31 0.96
CA LEU A 42 6.50 10.36 -0.34
C LEU A 42 5.90 11.75 -0.58
N ILE A 43 5.10 12.27 0.34
CA ILE A 43 4.48 13.60 0.19
C ILE A 43 5.54 14.70 0.10
N THR A 44 6.65 14.57 0.82
CA THR A 44 7.77 15.51 0.74
C THR A 44 8.41 15.48 -0.65
N SER A 45 8.62 14.28 -1.23
CA SER A 45 9.16 14.13 -2.59
C SER A 45 8.25 14.67 -3.69
N LEU A 46 6.92 14.62 -3.50
CA LEU A 46 5.93 15.09 -4.48
C LEU A 46 5.69 16.61 -4.44
N LYS A 47 6.12 17.27 -3.36
CA LYS A 47 6.01 18.73 -3.21
C LYS A 47 7.22 19.49 -3.80
N ALA A 48 8.30 18.78 -4.13
CA ALA A 48 9.48 19.33 -4.79
C ALA A 48 9.25 19.48 -6.30
#